data_AF-A0A9D9RXK5-F1
#
_entry.id   AF-A0A9D9RXK5-F1
#
_cell.length_a   1.000
_cell.length_b   1.000
_cell.length_c   1.000
_cell.angle_alpha   90.00
_cell.angle_beta   90.00
_cell.angle_gamma   90.00
#
_symmetry.space_group_name_H-M   'P 1'
#
loop_
_entity.id
_entity.type
_entity.pdbx_description
1 polymer ?
#
loop_
_entity_poly.entity_id
_entity_poly.type
_entity_poly.pdbx_seq_one_letter_code
_entity_poly.pdbx_strand_id
1 'polypeptide(L)' 'MAEKEKKVKKSENAVQRYFRETTGELRKVNWPTWPEARRLTGLVLLVMVIMGIFLAGVDYLAAQLLNLVLGIG' A
#
# COMPACT_ATOMS: atom_id res chain seq x y z
N MET A 1 10.88 -6.94 60.23
CA MET A 1 9.85 -6.12 59.58
C MET A 1 10.38 -5.74 58.21
N ALA A 2 9.83 -6.29 57.13
CA ALA A 2 10.15 -5.88 55.77
C ALA A 2 8.81 -5.71 55.05
N GLU A 3 8.43 -4.45 54.92
CA GLU A 3 7.22 -4.00 54.28
C GLU A 3 7.21 -4.46 52.82
N LYS A 4 6.19 -5.24 52.45
CA LYS A 4 5.97 -5.65 51.06
C LYS A 4 5.71 -4.39 50.24
N GLU A 5 6.68 -4.01 49.42
CA GLU A 5 6.52 -2.96 48.41
C GLU A 5 5.29 -3.26 47.54
N LYS A 6 4.18 -2.58 47.83
CA LYS A 6 3.02 -2.53 46.95
C LYS A 6 3.44 -1.82 45.67
N LYS A 7 3.83 -2.59 44.65
CA LYS A 7 3.93 -2.09 43.27
C LYS A 7 2.60 -1.46 42.88
N VAL A 8 2.57 -0.13 42.92
CA VAL A 8 1.46 0.69 42.43
C VAL A 8 1.23 0.27 40.98
N LYS A 9 0.13 -0.44 40.72
CA LYS A 9 -0.35 -0.69 39.36
C LYS A 9 -0.72 0.67 38.78
N LYS A 10 0.24 1.29 38.10
CA LYS A 10 0.04 2.52 37.33
C LYS A 10 -1.08 2.23 36.34
N SER A 11 -2.22 2.92 36.48
CA SER A 11 -3.33 2.82 35.53
C SER A 11 -2.78 3.01 34.12
N GLU A 12 -3.02 2.06 33.22
CA GLU A 12 -2.59 2.19 31.84
C GLU A 12 -3.19 3.47 31.24
N ASN A 13 -2.34 4.34 30.71
CA ASN A 13 -2.80 5.52 30.00
C ASN A 13 -3.61 5.09 28.77
N ALA A 14 -4.69 5.79 28.44
CA ALA A 14 -5.58 5.44 27.33
C ALA A 14 -4.83 5.25 25.99
N VAL A 15 -3.79 6.04 25.76
CA VAL A 15 -2.90 5.94 24.60
C VAL A 15 -2.10 4.61 24.62
N GLN A 16 -1.53 4.22 25.76
CA GLN A 16 -0.79 2.95 25.87
C GLN A 16 -1.72 1.75 25.65
N ARG A 17 -2.95 1.82 26.17
CA ARG A 17 -3.97 0.80 25.93
C ARG A 17 -4.33 0.71 24.45
N TYR A 18 -4.53 1.84 23.78
CA TYR A 18 -4.80 1.89 22.34
C TYR A 18 -3.66 1.24 21.51
N PHE A 19 -2.41 1.62 21.74
CA PHE A 19 -1.27 1.00 21.03
C PHE A 19 -1.14 -0.50 21.30
N ARG A 20 -1.43 -0.95 22.53
CA ARG A 20 -1.42 -2.38 22.88
C ARG A 20 -2.53 -3.14 22.13
N GLU A 21 -3.73 -2.57 22.09
CA GLU A 21 -4.87 -3.13 21.35
C GLU A 21 -4.58 -3.18 19.84
N THR A 22 -4.09 -2.08 19.24
CA THR A 22 -3.70 -2.02 17.82
C THR A 22 -2.60 -3.01 17.47
N THR A 23 -1.58 -3.18 18.32
CA THR A 23 -0.51 -4.17 18.08
C THR A 23 -1.04 -5.60 18.12
N GLY A 24 -2.04 -5.88 18.97
CA GLY A 24 -2.73 -7.17 19.03
C GLY A 24 -3.49 -7.48 17.74
N GLU A 25 -4.18 -6.49 17.17
CA GLU A 25 -4.89 -6.64 15.89
C GLU A 25 -3.94 -6.70 14.68
N LEU A 26 -2.86 -5.91 14.68
CA LEU A 26 -1.84 -5.93 13.62
C LEU A 26 -1.16 -7.29 13.47
N ARG A 27 -1.08 -8.10 14.54
CA ARG A 27 -0.59 -9.48 14.48
C ARG A 27 -1.52 -10.44 13.75
N LYS A 28 -2.80 -10.10 13.59
CA LYS A 28 -3.75 -10.89 12.79
C LYS A 28 -3.66 -10.58 11.30
N VAL A 29 -2.96 -9.51 10.93
CA VAL A 29 -2.75 -9.13 9.53
C VAL A 29 -1.69 -10.05 8.93
N ASN A 30 -2.05 -10.71 7.82
CA ASN A 30 -1.12 -11.49 7.03
C ASN A 30 -0.25 -10.53 6.20
N TRP A 31 0.90 -10.15 6.74
CA TRP A 31 1.89 -9.41 5.99
C TRP A 31 2.57 -10.34 4.98
N PRO A 32 2.68 -9.93 3.70
CA PRO A 32 3.32 -10.74 2.69
C PRO A 32 4.78 -10.96 3.04
N THR A 33 5.30 -12.13 2.69
CA THR A 33 6.73 -12.40 2.82
C THR A 33 7.53 -11.56 1.81
N TRP A 34 8.80 -11.25 2.09
CA TRP A 34 9.66 -10.48 1.18
C TRP A 34 9.64 -10.97 -0.29
N PRO A 35 9.69 -12.30 -0.56
CA PRO A 35 9.58 -12.80 -1.93
C PRO A 35 8.19 -12.58 -2.55
N GLU A 36 7.12 -12.72 -1.75
CA GLU A 36 5.74 -12.54 -2.19
C GLU A 36 5.46 -11.08 -2.55
N ALA A 37 5.89 -10.14 -1.70
CA ALA A 37 5.77 -8.71 -1.98
C ALA A 37 6.46 -8.31 -3.30
N ARG A 38 7.64 -8.90 -3.57
CA ARG A 38 8.37 -8.66 -4.83
C ARG A 38 7.64 -9.24 -6.05
N ARG A 39 7.06 -10.43 -5.94
CA ARG A 39 6.26 -11.05 -7.02
C ARG A 39 5.03 -10.21 -7.35
N LEU A 40 4.29 -9.78 -6.32
CA LEU A 40 3.11 -8.93 -6.47
C LEU A 40 3.48 -7.58 -7.10
N THR A 41 4.54 -6.94 -6.62
CA THR A 41 5.03 -5.67 -7.19
C THR A 41 5.46 -5.84 -8.65
N GLY A 42 6.16 -6.93 -8.96
CA GLY A 42 6.57 -7.23 -10.34
C GLY A 42 5.38 -7.40 -11.29
N LEU A 43 4.31 -8.07 -10.84
CA LEU A 43 3.08 -8.20 -11.62
C LEU A 43 2.41 -6.84 -11.85
N VAL A 44 2.34 -6.00 -10.82
CA VAL A 44 1.77 -4.64 -10.95
C VAL A 44 2.56 -3.81 -11.95
N LEU A 45 3.90 -3.84 -11.87
CA LEU A 45 4.76 -3.13 -12.82
C LEU A 45 4.55 -3.62 -14.26
N LEU A 46 4.42 -4.94 -14.46
CA LEU A 46 4.12 -5.51 -15.77
C LEU A 46 2.80 -4.98 -16.33
N VAL A 47 1.74 -5.01 -15.53
CA VAL A 47 0.41 -4.51 -15.93
C VAL A 47 0.45 -3.01 -16.23
N MET A 48 1.18 -2.22 -15.42
CA MET A 48 1.37 -0.79 -15.66
C MET A 48 2.07 -0.50 -17.00
N VAL A 49 3.12 -1.27 -17.33
CA VAL A 49 3.83 -1.12 -18.62
C VAL A 49 2.90 -1.46 -19.79
N ILE A 50 2.15 -2.56 -19.70
CA ILE A 50 1.18 -2.95 -20.72
C ILE A 50 0.12 -1.87 -20.92
N MET A 51 -0.45 -1.36 -19.82
CA MET A 51 -1.45 -0.29 -19.87
C MET A 51 -0.87 1.00 -20.47
N GLY A 52 0.37 1.35 -20.11
CA GLY A 52 1.06 2.51 -20.67
C GLY A 52 1.26 2.41 -22.18
N ILE A 53 1.70 1.24 -22.67
CA ILE A 53 1.84 0.98 -24.12
C ILE A 53 0.48 1.03 -24.82
N PHE A 54 -0.55 0.43 -24.21
CA PHE A 54 -1.90 0.45 -24.77
C PHE A 54 -2.42 1.88 -24.92
N LEU A 55 -2.36 2.68 -23.85
CA LEU A 55 -2.76 4.09 -23.88
C LEU A 55 -1.96 4.87 -24.90
N ALA A 56 -0.63 4.76 -24.91
CA ALA A 56 0.22 5.43 -25.89
C ALA A 56 -0.15 5.07 -27.34
N GLY A 57 -0.49 3.81 -27.60
CA GLY A 57 -0.96 3.36 -28.91
C GLY A 57 -2.31 3.97 -29.29
N VAL A 58 -3.27 3.99 -28.35
CA VAL A 58 -4.58 4.61 -28.56
C VAL A 58 -4.45 6.11 -28.79
N ASP A 59 -3.67 6.81 -27.97
CA ASP A 59 -3.41 8.24 -28.07
C ASP A 59 -2.74 8.60 -29.41
N TYR A 60 -1.77 7.78 -29.85
CA TYR A 60 -1.12 7.97 -31.15
C TYR A 60 -2.10 7.81 -32.32
N LEU A 61 -2.94 6.76 -32.28
CA LEU A 61 -3.96 6.55 -33.30
C LEU A 61 -4.99 7.67 -33.30
N ALA A 62 -5.43 8.11 -32.13
CA ALA A 62 -6.36 9.23 -31.99
C ALA A 62 -5.75 10.53 -32.53
N ALA A 63 -4.48 10.82 -32.21
CA ALA A 63 -3.77 11.99 -32.72
C ALA A 63 -3.67 11.96 -34.25
N GLN A 64 -3.34 10.81 -34.84
CA GLN A 64 -3.26 10.67 -36.29
C GLN A 64 -4.62 10.86 -36.98
N LEU A 65 -5.69 10.32 -36.39
CA LEU A 65 -7.06 10.52 -36.88
C LEU A 65 -7.46 12.00 -36.78
N LEU A 66 -7.12 12.68 -35.68
CA LEU A 66 -7.39 14.10 -35.51
C LEU A 66 -6.62 14.94 -36.52
N ASN A 67 -5.34 14.66 -36.78
CA ASN A 67 -4.55 15.35 -37.82
C ASN A 67 -5.19 15.18 -39.21
N LEU A 68 -5.65 13.97 -39.53
CA LEU A 68 -6.32 13.69 -40.79
C LEU A 68 -7.66 14.42 -40.92
N VAL A 69 -8.47 14.46 -39.85
CA VAL A 69 -9.79 15.10 -39.85
C VAL A 69 -9.68 16.62 -39.85
N LEU A 70 -8.74 17.18 -39.09
CA LEU A 70 -8.50 18.62 -39.01
C LEU A 70 -7.71 19.15 -40.22
N GLY A 71 -7.13 18.26 -41.04
CA GLY A 71 -6.31 18.63 -42.19
C GLY A 71 -5.02 19.37 -41.82
N ILE A 72 -4.64 19.33 -40.54
CA ILE A 72 -3.40 19.93 -40.02
C ILE A 72 -2.30 18.88 -40.26
N GLY A 73 -1.71 18.94 -41.45
CA GLY A 73 -0.42 18.32 -41.78
C GLY A 73 0.71 19.30 -41.52
#